data_AF-A0AAU2W0L7-F1
#
_entry.id   AF-A0AAU2W0L7-F1
#
_cell.length_a   1.000
_cell.length_b   1.000
_cell.length_c   1.000
_cell.angle_alpha   90.00
_cell.angle_beta   90.00
_cell.angle_gamma   90.00
#
_symmetry.space_group_name_H-M   'P 1'
#
loop_
_entity.id
_entity.type
_entity.pdbx_description
1 polymer ?
#
loop_
_entity_poly.entity_id
_entity_poly.type
_entity_poly.pdbx_seq_one_letter_code
_entity_poly.pdbx_strand_id
1 'polypeptide(L)'
;MSYSVGQVSALAGVTVRTLHHYDKTALLSPSGRSGAGYRVYSDADLARLQQILFYRELGFSLDEIAAILKDPRASVLEHLRSRQRQLGEEIARLQHLAEVAERAIEVQQTGVALTPEERFEVFGEITFDLSYAAEAERKWAHSDGQREAMSRAAAHTKDDWRQLMREAGAWRAELLAAFDDGEPSDGERAMDLAEEHRLHISRWFTSCPPGMHRRIADDFVADPRAFALVVPASQQRPGLSAYVRKAVHANADRHPAGPDDRTGSRDCR
;
A
#
# COMPACT_ATOMS: atom_id res chain seq x y z
N MET A 1 -12.33 48.61 -6.05
CA MET A 1 -13.80 48.38 -6.22
C MET A 1 -14.42 48.09 -4.86
N SER A 2 -15.75 48.11 -4.74
CA SER A 2 -16.46 47.77 -3.50
C SER A 2 -17.38 46.57 -3.71
N TYR A 3 -17.28 45.56 -2.84
CA TYR A 3 -18.03 44.32 -2.92
C TYR A 3 -19.03 44.21 -1.76
N SER A 4 -20.26 43.83 -2.06
CA SER A 4 -21.24 43.47 -1.02
C SER A 4 -20.83 42.18 -0.30
N VAL A 5 -21.32 42.00 0.93
CA VAL A 5 -21.07 40.76 1.71
C VAL A 5 -21.48 39.48 0.97
N GLY A 6 -22.54 39.52 0.16
CA GLY A 6 -22.99 38.39 -0.65
C GLY A 6 -22.01 38.05 -1.78
N GLN A 7 -21.48 39.07 -2.48
CA GLN A 7 -20.47 38.88 -3.52
C GLN A 7 -19.17 38.32 -2.94
N VAL A 8 -18.72 38.82 -1.79
CA VAL A 8 -17.53 38.30 -1.11
C VAL A 8 -17.73 36.87 -0.65
N SER A 9 -18.89 36.56 -0.09
CA SER A 9 -19.26 35.19 0.34
C SER A 9 -19.18 34.20 -0.83
N ALA A 10 -19.74 34.57 -1.99
CA ALA A 10 -19.69 33.74 -3.20
C ALA A 10 -18.26 33.58 -3.74
N LEU A 11 -17.49 34.68 -3.80
CA LEU A 11 -16.13 34.68 -4.35
C LEU A 11 -15.16 33.86 -3.49
N ALA A 12 -15.26 34.01 -2.17
CA ALA A 12 -14.32 33.42 -1.22
C ALA A 12 -14.77 32.04 -0.70
N GLY A 13 -15.92 31.52 -1.14
CA GLY A 13 -16.44 30.22 -0.72
C GLY A 13 -16.74 30.12 0.78
N VAL A 14 -16.98 31.24 1.46
CA VAL A 14 -17.32 31.30 2.88
C VAL A 14 -18.74 31.78 3.08
N THR A 15 -19.40 31.34 4.14
CA THR A 15 -20.75 31.80 4.44
C THR A 15 -20.75 33.28 4.87
N VAL A 16 -21.85 34.00 4.60
CA VAL A 16 -22.07 35.35 5.15
C VAL A 16 -21.93 35.37 6.67
N ARG A 17 -22.36 34.30 7.35
CA ARG A 17 -22.19 34.13 8.81
C ARG A 17 -20.71 34.12 9.21
N THR A 18 -19.84 33.49 8.43
CA THR A 18 -18.39 33.49 8.65
C THR A 18 -17.81 34.90 8.52
N LEU A 19 -18.21 35.65 7.49
CA LEU A 19 -17.77 37.04 7.31
C LEU A 19 -18.25 37.95 8.46
N HIS A 20 -19.49 37.78 8.93
CA HIS A 20 -19.98 38.49 10.12
C HIS A 20 -19.23 38.10 11.39
N HIS A 21 -18.81 36.84 11.50
CA HIS A 21 -18.00 36.40 12.63
C HIS A 21 -16.62 37.05 12.60
N TYR A 22 -15.95 37.10 11.45
CA TYR A 22 -14.65 37.77 11.31
C TYR A 22 -14.71 39.28 11.58
N ASP A 23 -15.82 39.93 11.20
CA ASP A 23 -16.08 41.33 11.56
C ASP A 23 -16.23 41.49 13.08
N LYS A 24 -17.00 40.61 13.72
CA LYS A 24 -17.20 40.63 15.18
C LYS A 24 -15.91 40.39 15.96
N THR A 25 -15.02 39.53 15.46
CA THR A 25 -13.71 39.25 16.08
C THR A 25 -12.61 40.23 15.66
N ALA A 26 -12.94 41.24 14.85
CA ALA A 26 -12.00 42.19 14.25
C ALA A 26 -10.86 41.54 13.45
N LEU A 27 -11.03 40.29 13.03
CA LEU A 27 -10.08 39.58 12.17
C LEU A 27 -10.12 40.15 10.75
N LEU A 28 -11.33 40.44 10.26
CA LEU A 28 -11.60 41.12 9.00
C LEU A 28 -12.83 42.02 9.17
N SER A 29 -12.61 43.33 9.12
CA SER A 29 -13.70 44.32 9.15
C SER A 29 -13.93 44.91 7.77
N PRO A 30 -15.18 45.20 7.38
CA PRO A 30 -15.49 45.83 6.12
C PRO A 30 -14.94 47.27 6.08
N SER A 31 -14.34 47.66 4.96
CA SER A 31 -13.85 49.02 4.72
C SER A 31 -14.94 50.09 4.80
N GLY A 32 -16.22 49.74 4.67
CA GLY A 32 -17.30 50.70 4.84
C GLY A 32 -18.69 50.11 4.84
N ARG A 33 -19.67 51.01 4.74
CA ARG A 33 -21.08 50.69 4.55
C ARG A 33 -21.64 51.43 3.33
N SER A 34 -22.55 50.80 2.60
CA SER A 34 -23.27 51.42 1.49
C SER A 34 -24.22 52.51 2.00
N GLY A 35 -24.76 53.33 1.10
CA GLY A 35 -25.76 54.36 1.46
C GLY A 35 -27.03 53.80 2.13
N ALA A 36 -27.31 52.51 1.98
CA ALA A 36 -28.41 51.79 2.64
C ALA A 36 -27.97 51.04 3.93
N GLY A 37 -26.73 51.22 4.40
CA GLY A 37 -26.22 50.66 5.66
C GLY A 37 -25.58 49.25 5.57
N TYR A 38 -25.57 48.63 4.39
CA TYR A 38 -25.00 47.30 4.17
C TYR A 38 -23.46 47.31 4.18
N ARG A 39 -22.83 46.23 4.66
CA ARG A 39 -21.37 46.09 4.66
C ARG A 39 -20.82 46.04 3.23
N VAL A 40 -19.75 46.79 2.99
CA VAL A 40 -18.98 46.76 1.74
C VAL A 40 -17.50 46.58 2.01
N TYR A 41 -16.88 45.72 1.20
CA TYR A 41 -15.49 45.32 1.29
C TYR A 41 -14.69 45.89 0.12
N SER A 42 -13.49 46.38 0.39
CA SER A 42 -12.56 46.86 -0.63
C SER A 42 -11.68 45.73 -1.16
N ASP A 43 -10.93 45.97 -2.24
CA ASP A 43 -9.92 45.03 -2.75
C ASP A 43 -8.88 44.65 -1.67
N ALA A 44 -8.55 45.59 -0.77
CA ALA A 44 -7.63 45.34 0.34
C ALA A 44 -8.24 44.37 1.38
N ASP A 45 -9.55 44.47 1.64
CA ASP A 45 -10.25 43.53 2.50
C ASP A 45 -10.28 42.13 1.88
N LEU A 46 -10.43 42.04 0.56
CA LEU A 46 -10.38 40.76 -0.15
C LEU A 46 -8.98 40.13 -0.09
N ALA A 47 -7.92 40.93 -0.25
CA ALA A 47 -6.54 40.46 -0.10
C ALA A 47 -6.28 39.95 1.34
N ARG A 48 -6.79 40.66 2.36
CA ARG A 48 -6.71 40.22 3.75
C ARG A 48 -7.51 38.93 3.99
N LEU A 49 -8.72 38.84 3.43
CA LEU A 49 -9.54 37.63 3.50
C LEU A 49 -8.82 36.44 2.87
N GLN A 50 -8.17 36.62 1.72
CA GLN A 50 -7.40 35.57 1.06
C GLN A 50 -6.26 35.06 1.97
N GLN A 51 -5.55 35.95 2.66
CA GLN A 51 -4.53 35.56 3.64
C GLN A 51 -5.12 34.78 4.82
N ILE A 52 -6.26 35.23 5.36
CA ILE A 52 -6.95 34.51 6.46
C ILE A 52 -7.32 33.09 6.02
N LEU A 53 -7.87 32.93 4.82
CA LEU A 53 -8.28 31.63 4.31
C LEU A 53 -7.08 30.71 4.08
N PHE A 54 -5.97 31.23 3.55
CA PHE A 54 -4.74 30.47 3.38
C PHE A 54 -4.22 29.90 4.71
N TYR A 55 -4.11 30.71 5.77
CA TYR A 55 -3.67 30.20 7.07
C TYR A 55 -4.70 29.27 7.73
N ARG A 56 -6.00 29.50 7.51
CA ARG A 56 -7.04 28.58 7.97
C ARG A 56 -6.91 27.21 7.30
N GLU A 57 -6.58 27.18 6.02
CA GLU A 57 -6.37 25.95 5.25
C GLU A 57 -5.12 25.19 5.73
N LEU A 58 -4.07 25.90 6.14
CA LEU A 58 -2.92 25.32 6.84
C LEU A 58 -3.26 24.84 8.27
N GLY A 59 -4.47 25.11 8.76
CA GLY A 59 -4.98 24.64 10.06
C GLY A 59 -4.59 25.51 11.25
N PHE A 60 -4.22 26.77 11.02
CA PHE A 60 -4.07 27.75 12.11
C PHE A 60 -5.43 28.13 12.69
N SER A 61 -5.48 28.34 14.00
CA SER A 61 -6.63 28.92 14.69
C SER A 61 -6.81 30.41 14.36
N LEU A 62 -8.01 30.95 14.56
CA LEU A 62 -8.28 32.37 14.26
C LEU A 62 -7.40 33.32 15.08
N ASP A 63 -7.03 32.94 16.30
CA ASP A 63 -6.18 33.74 17.19
C ASP A 63 -4.73 33.77 16.68
N GLU A 64 -4.20 32.64 16.22
CA GLU A 64 -2.88 32.57 15.59
C GLU A 64 -2.84 33.39 14.29
N ILE A 65 -3.90 33.30 13.47
CA ILE A 65 -4.03 34.10 12.25
C ILE A 65 -4.03 35.59 12.59
N ALA A 66 -4.76 36.00 13.64
CA ALA A 66 -4.77 37.39 14.09
C ALA A 66 -3.37 37.87 14.51
N ALA A 67 -2.60 37.03 15.21
CA ALA A 67 -1.23 37.33 15.62
C ALA A 67 -0.28 37.47 14.41
N ILE A 68 -0.33 36.51 13.48
CA ILE A 68 0.44 36.49 12.23
C ILE A 68 0.17 37.74 11.38
N LEU A 69 -1.10 38.15 11.28
CA LEU A 69 -1.49 39.35 10.51
C LEU A 69 -1.13 40.68 11.19
N LYS A 70 -0.78 40.67 12.48
CA LYS A 70 -0.39 41.85 13.25
C LYS A 70 1.12 42.13 13.16
N ASP A 71 1.96 41.10 13.06
CA ASP A 71 3.41 41.22 12.89
C ASP A 71 3.96 40.25 11.82
N PRO A 72 4.04 40.69 10.54
CA PRO A 72 4.26 39.80 9.41
C PRO A 72 5.70 39.31 9.15
N ARG A 73 6.73 39.94 9.71
CA ARG A 73 8.11 39.74 9.17
C ARG A 73 8.95 38.70 9.90
N ALA A 74 8.92 38.68 11.23
CA ALA A 74 9.68 37.69 12.02
C ALA A 74 8.83 36.47 12.38
N SER A 75 7.54 36.67 12.68
CA SER A 75 6.68 35.61 13.21
C SER A 75 6.22 34.61 12.12
N VAL A 76 5.89 35.07 10.92
CA VAL A 76 5.19 34.24 9.91
C VAL A 76 6.00 33.02 9.51
N LEU A 77 7.29 33.21 9.22
CA LEU A 77 8.15 32.12 8.73
C LEU A 77 8.41 31.08 9.83
N GLU A 78 8.50 31.50 11.10
CA GLU A 78 8.63 30.60 12.25
C GLU A 78 7.34 29.82 12.50
N HIS A 79 6.18 30.47 12.45
CA HIS A 79 4.87 29.83 12.59
C HIS A 79 4.64 28.79 11.48
N LEU A 80 4.97 29.14 10.22
CA LEU A 80 4.88 28.22 9.09
C LEU A 80 5.82 27.02 9.24
N ARG A 81 7.08 27.22 9.64
CA ARG A 81 8.02 26.12 9.90
C ARG A 81 7.57 25.23 11.05
N SER A 82 7.04 25.82 12.12
CA SER A 82 6.50 25.05 13.25
C SER A 82 5.31 24.20 12.82
N ARG A 83 4.39 24.80 12.05
CA ARG A 83 3.23 24.10 11.53
C ARG A 83 3.61 22.98 10.55
N GLN A 84 4.59 23.23 9.69
CA GLN A 84 5.13 22.21 8.78
C GLN A 84 5.67 21.01 9.55
N ARG A 85 6.42 21.22 10.65
CA ARG A 85 6.93 20.13 11.49
C ARG A 85 5.79 19.33 12.14
N GLN A 86 4.82 20.01 12.74
CA GLN A 86 3.66 19.35 13.35
C GLN A 86 2.86 18.52 12.33
N LEU A 87 2.67 19.04 11.11
CA LEU A 87 2.03 18.29 10.03
C LEU A 87 2.85 17.06 9.64
N GLY A 88 4.18 17.18 9.60
CA GLY A 88 5.08 16.04 9.34
C GLY A 88 4.97 14.95 10.42
N GLU A 89 4.92 15.33 11.70
CA GLU A 89 4.73 14.40 12.82
C GLU A 89 3.36 13.70 12.74
N GLU A 90 2.31 14.44 12.42
CA GLU A 90 0.96 13.87 12.28
C GLU A 90 0.86 12.91 11.08
N ILE A 91 1.49 13.25 9.95
CA ILE A 91 1.58 12.36 8.79
C ILE A 91 2.28 11.07 9.17
N ALA A 92 3.44 11.14 9.83
CA ALA A 92 4.19 9.96 10.25
C ALA A 92 3.36 9.07 11.20
N ARG A 93 2.63 9.68 12.15
CA ARG A 93 1.72 8.96 13.05
C ARG A 93 0.58 8.28 12.30
N LEU A 94 -0.06 8.98 11.35
CA LEU A 94 -1.16 8.44 10.56
C LEU A 94 -0.70 7.31 9.63
N GLN A 95 0.48 7.43 9.03
CA GLN A 95 1.10 6.36 8.25
C GLN A 95 1.35 5.12 9.12
N HIS A 96 1.93 5.29 10.30
CA HIS A 96 2.12 4.18 11.23
C HIS A 96 0.80 3.50 11.64
N LEU A 97 -0.25 4.28 11.92
CA LEU A 97 -1.57 3.73 12.23
C LEU A 97 -2.18 2.97 11.05
N ALA A 98 -1.96 3.43 9.81
CA ALA A 98 -2.38 2.70 8.62
C ALA A 98 -1.66 1.35 8.51
N GLU A 99 -0.35 1.30 8.72
CA GLU A 99 0.43 0.05 8.74
C GLU A 99 -0.02 -0.92 9.86
N VAL A 100 -0.39 -0.40 11.03
CA VAL A 100 -0.98 -1.22 12.11
C VAL A 100 -2.33 -1.80 11.67
N ALA A 101 -3.19 -0.98 11.06
CA ALA A 101 -4.51 -1.42 10.61
C ALA A 101 -4.41 -2.45 9.47
N GLU A 102 -3.49 -2.27 8.54
CA GLU A 102 -3.20 -3.22 7.46
C GLU A 102 -2.80 -4.57 8.05
N ARG A 103 -1.80 -4.60 8.95
CA ARG A 103 -1.43 -5.82 9.68
C ARG A 103 -2.58 -6.47 10.45
N ALA A 104 -3.47 -5.68 11.04
CA ALA A 104 -4.63 -6.22 11.75
C ALA A 104 -5.66 -6.85 10.79
N ILE A 105 -5.89 -6.24 9.63
CA ILE A 105 -6.74 -6.77 8.56
C ILE A 105 -6.14 -8.07 8.03
N GLU A 106 -4.84 -8.10 7.77
CA GLU A 106 -4.09 -9.29 7.37
C GLU A 106 -4.26 -10.44 8.36
N VAL A 107 -4.24 -10.12 9.67
CA VAL A 107 -4.43 -11.13 10.72
C VAL A 107 -5.82 -11.78 10.63
N GLN A 108 -6.84 -10.97 10.36
CA GLN A 108 -8.23 -11.43 10.26
C GLN A 108 -8.53 -12.16 8.95
N GLN A 109 -7.94 -11.73 7.83
CA GLN A 109 -8.22 -12.29 6.49
C GLN A 109 -7.49 -13.60 6.21
N THR A 110 -6.34 -13.85 6.83
CA THR A 110 -5.53 -15.04 6.53
C THR A 110 -6.19 -16.36 6.92
N GLY A 111 -7.24 -16.38 7.75
CA GLY A 111 -7.99 -17.61 8.07
C GLY A 111 -7.18 -18.72 8.77
N VAL A 112 -5.89 -18.51 9.02
CA VAL A 112 -5.00 -19.47 9.68
C VAL A 112 -5.23 -19.37 11.19
N ALA A 113 -5.57 -20.51 11.81
CA ALA A 113 -5.80 -20.67 13.24
C ALA A 113 -4.48 -20.66 14.05
N LEU A 114 -3.66 -19.62 13.89
CA LEU A 114 -2.47 -19.36 14.72
C LEU A 114 -2.72 -18.13 15.58
N THR A 115 -2.37 -18.21 16.87
CA THR A 115 -2.43 -17.04 17.78
C THR A 115 -1.42 -15.96 17.36
N PRO A 116 -1.57 -14.70 17.79
CA PRO A 116 -0.62 -13.64 17.49
C PRO A 116 0.85 -14.00 17.81
N GLU A 117 1.09 -14.68 18.92
CA GLU A 117 2.42 -15.14 19.35
C GLU A 117 2.96 -16.23 18.43
N GLU A 118 2.12 -17.18 18.03
CA GLU A 118 2.50 -18.26 17.11
C GLU A 118 2.80 -17.71 15.71
N ARG A 119 2.07 -16.68 15.27
CA ARG A 119 2.36 -15.99 14.01
C ARG A 119 3.71 -15.28 14.07
N PHE A 120 4.00 -14.56 15.16
CA PHE A 120 5.32 -13.92 15.32
C PHE A 120 6.46 -14.94 15.33
N GLU A 121 6.28 -16.08 16.01
CA GLU A 121 7.27 -17.18 16.01
C GLU A 121 7.46 -17.83 14.63
N VAL A 122 6.40 -17.96 13.83
CA VAL A 122 6.43 -18.67 12.54
C VAL A 122 6.87 -17.76 11.39
N PHE A 123 6.38 -16.52 11.36
CA PHE A 123 6.59 -15.59 10.25
C PHE A 123 7.68 -14.55 10.54
N GLY A 124 8.05 -14.30 11.81
CA GLY A 124 9.08 -13.31 12.17
C GLY A 124 8.73 -11.88 11.71
N GLU A 125 9.74 -11.10 11.29
CA GLU A 125 9.57 -9.79 10.63
C GLU A 125 9.18 -9.89 9.15
N ILE A 126 8.96 -11.10 8.61
CA ILE A 126 8.59 -11.28 7.21
C ILE A 126 7.14 -10.83 7.03
N THR A 127 6.97 -9.55 6.71
CA THR A 127 5.72 -9.02 6.16
C THR A 127 5.54 -9.60 4.76
N PHE A 128 4.79 -10.69 4.65
CA PHE A 128 4.21 -11.05 3.37
C PHE A 128 3.29 -9.88 2.99
N ASP A 129 3.45 -9.30 1.80
CA ASP A 129 2.48 -8.35 1.27
C ASP A 129 1.20 -9.12 0.93
N LEU A 130 0.33 -9.24 1.92
CA LEU A 130 -0.89 -10.02 1.86
C LEU A 130 -1.99 -9.28 1.09
N SER A 131 -1.77 -8.03 0.67
CA SER A 131 -2.67 -7.34 -0.27
C SER A 131 -2.78 -8.12 -1.58
N TYR A 132 -1.69 -8.74 -2.03
CA TYR A 132 -1.69 -9.66 -3.16
C TYR A 132 -2.37 -10.98 -2.83
N ALA A 133 -2.29 -11.51 -1.59
CA ALA A 133 -3.01 -12.73 -1.23
C ALA A 133 -4.54 -12.54 -1.33
N ALA A 134 -5.07 -11.40 -0.88
CA ALA A 134 -6.50 -11.05 -0.99
C ALA A 134 -6.93 -10.70 -2.43
N GLU A 135 -6.03 -10.18 -3.27
CA GLU A 135 -6.27 -9.97 -4.70
C GLU A 135 -6.18 -11.27 -5.51
N ALA A 136 -5.23 -12.14 -5.18
CA ALA A 136 -5.07 -13.48 -5.72
C ALA A 136 -6.27 -14.35 -5.36
N GLU A 137 -6.80 -14.24 -4.13
CA GLU A 137 -8.05 -14.89 -3.74
C GLU A 137 -9.18 -14.47 -4.69
N ARG A 138 -9.29 -13.20 -5.07
CA ARG A 138 -10.29 -12.72 -6.05
C ARG A 138 -9.97 -13.15 -7.48
N LYS A 139 -8.71 -13.06 -7.91
CA LYS A 139 -8.23 -13.43 -9.26
C LYS A 139 -8.41 -14.92 -9.54
N TRP A 140 -8.26 -15.75 -8.51
CA TRP A 140 -8.26 -17.22 -8.60
C TRP A 140 -9.41 -17.88 -7.81
N ALA A 141 -10.37 -17.11 -7.28
CA ALA A 141 -11.52 -17.59 -6.49
C ALA A 141 -12.29 -18.73 -7.16
N HIS A 142 -12.32 -18.73 -8.49
CA HIS A 142 -13.04 -19.69 -9.30
C HIS A 142 -12.23 -20.95 -9.65
N SER A 143 -10.94 -21.01 -9.27
CA SER A 143 -10.08 -22.17 -9.57
C SER A 143 -10.16 -23.22 -8.45
N ASP A 144 -10.28 -24.49 -8.85
CA ASP A 144 -10.27 -25.63 -7.92
C ASP A 144 -8.98 -25.69 -7.10
N GLY A 145 -7.84 -25.38 -7.72
CA GLY A 145 -6.53 -25.38 -7.07
C GLY A 145 -6.40 -24.34 -5.95
N GLN A 146 -6.98 -23.14 -6.11
CA GLN A 146 -6.97 -22.12 -5.06
C GLN A 146 -7.81 -22.55 -3.85
N ARG A 147 -8.98 -23.14 -4.08
CA ARG A 147 -9.85 -23.64 -3.00
C ARG A 147 -9.18 -24.77 -2.22
N GLU A 148 -8.54 -25.70 -2.92
CA GLU A 148 -7.75 -26.76 -2.29
C GLU A 148 -6.58 -26.19 -1.48
N ALA A 149 -5.83 -25.25 -2.06
CA ALA A 149 -4.72 -24.58 -1.40
C ALA A 149 -5.13 -23.90 -0.10
N MET A 150 -6.23 -23.15 -0.11
CA MET A 150 -6.76 -22.49 1.08
C MET A 150 -7.25 -23.50 2.13
N SER A 151 -7.92 -24.57 1.71
CA SER A 151 -8.38 -25.62 2.61
C SER A 151 -7.21 -26.34 3.31
N ARG A 152 -6.17 -26.71 2.54
CA ARG A 152 -4.98 -27.38 3.07
C ARG A 152 -4.16 -26.44 3.97
N ALA A 153 -4.02 -25.17 3.58
CA ALA A 153 -3.36 -24.16 4.41
C ALA A 153 -4.07 -23.94 5.75
N ALA A 154 -5.41 -23.92 5.76
CA ALA A 154 -6.21 -23.79 6.97
C ALA A 154 -6.11 -25.02 7.91
N ALA A 155 -5.79 -26.20 7.36
CA ALA A 155 -5.63 -27.43 8.11
C ALA A 155 -4.23 -27.63 8.71
N HIS A 156 -3.24 -26.82 8.33
CA HIS A 156 -1.86 -26.96 8.82
C HIS A 156 -1.73 -26.63 10.29
N THR A 157 -0.98 -27.46 11.01
CA THR A 157 -0.60 -27.21 12.40
C THR A 157 0.51 -26.16 12.50
N LYS A 158 0.78 -25.69 13.72
CA LYS A 158 1.93 -24.82 14.00
C LYS A 158 3.26 -25.43 13.54
N ASP A 159 3.47 -26.72 13.76
CA ASP A 159 4.72 -27.38 13.39
C ASP A 159 4.83 -27.59 11.88
N ASP A 160 3.71 -27.81 11.20
CA ASP A 160 3.62 -27.81 9.73
C ASP A 160 4.07 -26.45 9.16
N TRP A 161 3.52 -25.36 9.70
CA TRP A 161 3.91 -24.01 9.31
C TRP A 161 5.40 -23.72 9.58
N ARG A 162 5.93 -24.15 10.73
CA ARG A 162 7.36 -24.04 11.03
C ARG A 162 8.20 -24.83 10.03
N GLN A 163 7.77 -26.02 9.64
CA GLN A 163 8.49 -26.83 8.66
C GLN A 163 8.44 -26.20 7.26
N LEU A 164 7.26 -25.77 6.82
CA LEU A 164 7.06 -25.06 5.57
C LEU A 164 8.00 -23.86 5.47
N MET A 165 8.02 -23.00 6.49
CA MET A 165 8.84 -21.80 6.50
C MET A 165 10.34 -22.09 6.54
N ARG A 166 10.78 -23.16 7.23
CA ARG A 166 12.19 -23.61 7.19
C ARG A 166 12.58 -24.07 5.80
N GLU A 167 11.75 -24.88 5.15
CA GLU A 167 11.98 -25.37 3.78
C GLU A 167 12.04 -24.21 2.78
N ALA A 168 11.08 -23.27 2.85
CA ALA A 168 11.06 -22.08 2.02
C ALA A 168 12.25 -21.14 2.31
N GLY A 169 12.71 -21.06 3.55
CA GLY A 169 13.92 -20.32 3.95
C GLY A 169 15.19 -20.90 3.35
N ALA A 170 15.38 -22.21 3.44
CA ALA A 170 16.54 -22.91 2.87
C ALA A 170 16.56 -22.78 1.34
N TRP A 171 15.43 -23.04 0.69
CA TRP A 171 15.29 -22.88 -0.76
C TRP A 171 15.59 -21.45 -1.22
N ARG A 172 15.10 -20.42 -0.50
CA ARG A 172 15.42 -19.01 -0.80
C ARG A 172 16.91 -18.72 -0.72
N ALA A 173 17.58 -19.22 0.31
CA ALA A 173 19.01 -18.99 0.48
C ALA A 173 19.81 -19.57 -0.71
N GLU A 174 19.47 -20.78 -1.14
CA GLU A 174 20.11 -21.41 -2.30
C GLU A 174 19.77 -20.73 -3.63
N LEU A 175 18.53 -20.27 -3.80
CA LEU A 175 18.14 -19.47 -4.97
C LEU A 175 18.95 -18.19 -5.07
N LEU A 176 19.10 -17.46 -3.96
CA LEU A 176 19.87 -16.23 -3.92
C LEU A 176 21.36 -16.50 -4.19
N ALA A 177 21.92 -17.58 -3.64
CA ALA A 177 23.29 -17.99 -3.90
C ALA A 177 23.51 -18.33 -5.39
N ALA A 178 22.64 -19.16 -5.99
CA ALA A 178 22.74 -19.49 -7.41
C ALA A 178 22.66 -18.24 -8.32
N PHE A 179 21.79 -17.29 -7.97
CA PHE A 179 21.70 -16.03 -8.70
C PHE A 179 22.95 -15.15 -8.53
N ASP A 180 23.42 -14.99 -7.29
CA ASP A 180 24.60 -14.17 -6.98
C ASP A 180 25.90 -14.78 -7.56
N ASP A 181 25.97 -16.11 -7.72
CA ASP A 181 27.05 -16.85 -8.40
C ASP A 181 27.03 -16.68 -9.94
N GLY A 182 25.94 -16.12 -10.49
CA GLY A 182 25.78 -15.94 -11.93
C GLY A 182 25.48 -17.24 -12.68
N GLU A 183 24.89 -18.23 -11.99
CA GLU A 183 24.47 -19.48 -12.61
C GLU A 183 23.50 -19.21 -13.77
N PRO A 184 23.56 -19.98 -14.86
CA PRO A 184 22.61 -19.82 -15.94
C PRO A 184 21.21 -20.25 -15.47
N SER A 185 20.21 -19.43 -15.76
CA SER A 185 18.80 -19.67 -15.40
C SER A 185 18.22 -20.98 -15.97
N ASP A 186 18.83 -21.51 -17.03
CA ASP A 186 18.50 -22.78 -17.68
C ASP A 186 19.55 -23.87 -17.40
N GLY A 187 20.44 -23.64 -16.44
CA GLY A 187 21.37 -24.63 -15.91
C GLY A 187 20.71 -25.60 -14.94
N GLU A 188 21.38 -26.71 -14.67
CA GLU A 188 20.88 -27.80 -13.82
C GLU A 188 20.49 -27.31 -12.41
N ARG A 189 21.37 -26.56 -11.75
CA ARG A 189 21.13 -25.98 -10.41
C ARG A 189 19.87 -25.11 -10.36
N ALA A 190 19.66 -24.26 -11.38
CA ALA A 190 18.50 -23.38 -11.44
C ALA A 190 17.19 -24.16 -11.69
N MET A 191 17.23 -25.16 -12.57
CA MET A 191 16.08 -26.01 -12.86
C MET A 191 15.72 -26.92 -11.69
N ASP A 192 16.70 -27.44 -10.95
CA ASP A 192 16.47 -28.26 -9.77
C ASP A 192 15.83 -27.43 -8.65
N LEU A 193 16.29 -26.18 -8.43
CA LEU A 193 15.61 -25.24 -7.52
C LEU A 193 14.18 -24.91 -7.96
N ALA A 194 13.92 -24.82 -9.27
CA ALA A 194 12.56 -24.64 -9.76
C ALA A 194 11.70 -25.88 -9.46
N GLU A 195 12.24 -27.09 -9.62
CA GLU A 195 11.52 -28.32 -9.29
C GLU A 195 11.25 -28.45 -7.79
N GLU A 196 12.22 -28.12 -6.95
CA GLU A 196 12.04 -28.06 -5.49
C GLU A 196 10.91 -27.09 -5.11
N HIS A 197 10.87 -25.91 -5.72
CA HIS A 197 9.80 -24.95 -5.50
C HIS A 197 8.42 -25.51 -5.91
N ARG A 198 8.34 -26.18 -7.07
CA ARG A 198 7.10 -26.81 -7.55
C ARG A 198 6.60 -27.91 -6.60
N LEU A 199 7.52 -28.74 -6.12
CA LEU A 199 7.23 -29.82 -5.18
C LEU A 199 6.84 -29.27 -3.80
N HIS A 200 7.46 -28.16 -3.37
CA HIS A 200 7.08 -27.48 -2.14
C HIS A 200 5.65 -26.94 -2.21
N ILE A 201 5.25 -26.31 -3.33
CA ILE A 201 3.85 -25.90 -3.57
C ILE A 201 2.90 -27.11 -3.54
N SER A 202 3.29 -28.19 -4.23
CA SER A 202 2.50 -29.44 -4.30
C SER A 202 2.27 -30.07 -2.92
N ARG A 203 3.32 -30.06 -2.10
CA ARG A 203 3.32 -30.65 -0.78
C ARG A 203 2.48 -29.86 0.21
N TRP A 204 2.55 -28.53 0.19
CA TRP A 204 1.94 -27.71 1.23
C TRP A 204 0.60 -27.09 0.85
N PHE A 205 0.34 -26.87 -0.43
CA PHE A 205 -0.83 -26.10 -0.86
C PHE A 205 -1.75 -26.89 -1.78
N THR A 206 -1.35 -27.18 -3.02
CA THR A 206 -2.21 -27.84 -4.02
C THR A 206 -1.34 -28.50 -5.07
N SER A 207 -1.85 -29.55 -5.72
CA SER A 207 -1.18 -30.20 -6.85
C SER A 207 -0.70 -29.16 -7.87
N CYS A 208 0.62 -29.07 -8.07
CA CYS A 208 1.22 -28.06 -8.94
C CYS A 208 1.86 -28.74 -10.17
N PRO A 209 1.09 -29.09 -11.21
CA PRO A 209 1.66 -29.60 -12.45
C PRO A 209 2.54 -28.54 -13.12
N PRO A 210 3.49 -28.93 -14.00
CA PRO A 210 4.42 -27.99 -14.64
C PRO A 210 3.73 -26.79 -15.33
N GLY A 211 2.57 -27.01 -15.96
CA GLY A 211 1.79 -25.95 -16.58
C GLY A 211 1.23 -24.93 -15.58
N MET A 212 0.88 -25.35 -14.36
CA MET A 212 0.46 -24.44 -13.29
C MET A 212 1.64 -23.63 -12.76
N HIS A 213 2.79 -24.29 -12.56
CA HIS A 213 3.99 -23.64 -12.07
C HIS A 213 4.49 -22.53 -12.99
N ARG A 214 4.40 -22.74 -14.31
CA ARG A 214 4.67 -21.69 -15.32
C ARG A 214 3.81 -20.44 -15.12
N ARG A 215 2.50 -20.61 -14.92
CA ARG A 215 1.58 -19.47 -14.72
C ARG A 215 1.90 -18.70 -13.43
N ILE A 216 2.24 -19.42 -12.35
CA ILE A 216 2.69 -18.81 -11.10
C ILE A 216 3.97 -17.99 -11.34
N ALA A 217 4.93 -18.54 -12.08
CA ALA A 217 6.19 -17.87 -12.35
C ALA A 217 6.07 -16.70 -13.34
N ASP A 218 5.09 -16.74 -14.26
CA ASP A 218 4.75 -15.59 -15.11
C ASP A 218 4.22 -14.41 -14.27
N ASP A 219 3.40 -14.70 -13.25
CA ASP A 219 2.87 -13.68 -12.34
C ASP A 219 3.99 -12.98 -11.53
N PHE A 220 5.09 -13.68 -11.19
CA PHE A 220 6.23 -13.08 -10.48
C PHE A 220 6.90 -11.92 -11.23
N VAL A 221 6.84 -11.93 -12.56
CA VAL A 221 7.39 -10.86 -13.40
C VAL A 221 6.34 -9.79 -13.67
N ALA A 222 5.06 -10.17 -13.74
CA ALA A 222 3.97 -9.25 -14.00
C ALA A 222 3.59 -8.38 -12.79
N ASP A 223 3.73 -8.90 -11.57
CA ASP A 223 3.41 -8.18 -10.34
C ASP A 223 4.53 -8.39 -9.28
N PRO A 224 5.27 -7.33 -8.90
CA PRO A 224 6.29 -7.40 -7.86
C PRO A 224 5.80 -7.95 -6.52
N ARG A 225 4.50 -7.76 -6.20
CA ARG A 225 3.89 -8.28 -4.98
C ARG A 225 3.74 -9.80 -5.02
N ALA A 226 3.51 -10.38 -6.21
CA ALA A 226 3.46 -11.83 -6.39
C ALA A 226 4.82 -12.47 -6.06
N PHE A 227 5.91 -11.86 -6.51
CA PHE A 227 7.25 -12.36 -6.21
C PHE A 227 7.66 -12.13 -4.75
N ALA A 228 7.14 -11.08 -4.11
CA ALA A 228 7.36 -10.80 -2.69
C ALA A 228 6.84 -11.92 -1.77
N LEU A 229 5.87 -12.73 -2.22
CA LEU A 229 5.43 -13.92 -1.49
C LEU A 229 6.49 -15.03 -1.43
N VAL A 230 7.42 -15.05 -2.36
CA VAL A 230 8.41 -16.12 -2.48
C VAL A 230 9.79 -15.64 -2.05
N VAL A 231 10.14 -14.38 -2.35
CA VAL A 231 11.37 -13.73 -1.90
C VAL A 231 11.02 -12.35 -1.33
N PRO A 232 11.26 -12.09 -0.02
CA PRO A 232 10.94 -10.80 0.60
C PRO A 232 11.59 -9.64 -0.14
N ALA A 233 10.91 -8.50 -0.23
CA ALA A 233 11.39 -7.32 -0.97
C ALA A 233 12.81 -6.88 -0.56
N SER A 234 13.16 -7.01 0.71
CA SER A 234 14.51 -6.69 1.25
C SER A 234 15.63 -7.60 0.73
N GLN A 235 15.30 -8.78 0.20
CA GLN A 235 16.25 -9.77 -0.30
C GLN A 235 16.28 -9.84 -1.84
N GLN A 236 15.34 -9.19 -2.53
CA GLN A 236 15.28 -9.24 -3.99
C GLN A 236 16.49 -8.56 -4.64
N ARG A 237 16.92 -9.09 -5.80
CA ARG A 237 17.94 -8.49 -6.67
C ARG A 237 17.28 -8.02 -7.97
N PRO A 238 17.81 -6.98 -8.63
CA PRO A 238 17.40 -6.65 -9.99
C PRO A 238 17.51 -7.87 -10.92
N GLY A 239 16.42 -8.24 -11.59
CA GLY A 239 16.38 -9.37 -12.52
C GLY A 239 16.11 -10.75 -11.90
N LEU A 240 16.04 -10.86 -10.56
CA LEU A 240 15.83 -12.15 -9.89
C LEU A 240 14.49 -12.81 -10.25
N SER A 241 13.40 -12.05 -10.32
CA SER A 241 12.09 -12.61 -10.70
C SER A 241 12.08 -13.15 -12.13
N ALA A 242 12.77 -12.47 -13.06
CA ALA A 242 12.93 -12.93 -14.44
C ALA A 242 13.81 -14.18 -14.54
N TYR A 243 14.85 -14.28 -13.70
CA TYR A 243 15.69 -15.47 -13.56
C TYR A 243 14.88 -16.68 -13.11
N VAL A 244 14.12 -16.53 -12.01
CA VAL A 244 13.24 -17.59 -11.48
C VAL A 244 12.22 -18.02 -12.54
N ARG A 245 11.59 -17.06 -13.22
CA ARG A 245 10.65 -17.37 -14.30
C ARG A 245 11.31 -18.23 -15.37
N LYS A 246 12.49 -17.85 -15.86
CA LYS A 246 13.18 -18.61 -16.91
C LYS A 246 13.55 -20.03 -16.44
N ALA A 247 13.99 -20.18 -15.19
CA ALA A 247 14.28 -21.48 -14.59
C ALA A 247 13.05 -22.39 -14.49
N VAL A 248 11.91 -21.84 -14.07
CA VAL A 248 10.64 -22.57 -14.03
C VAL A 248 10.20 -23.03 -15.40
N HIS A 249 10.29 -22.16 -16.41
CA HIS A 249 9.93 -22.52 -17.78
C HIS A 249 10.82 -23.64 -18.33
N ALA A 250 12.14 -23.54 -18.12
CA ALA A 250 13.12 -24.55 -18.53
C ALA A 250 12.92 -25.90 -17.80
N ASN A 251 12.67 -25.89 -16.49
CA ASN A 251 12.38 -27.12 -15.74
C ASN A 251 11.11 -27.82 -16.25
N ALA A 252 10.08 -27.04 -16.59
CA ALA A 252 8.86 -27.61 -17.17
C ALA A 252 9.08 -28.19 -18.59
N ASP A 253 10.06 -27.70 -19.35
CA ASP A 253 10.44 -28.29 -20.64
C ASP A 253 11.21 -29.62 -20.47
N ARG A 254 11.95 -29.79 -19.36
CA ARG A 254 12.58 -31.06 -18.97
C ARG A 254 11.55 -32.16 -18.64
N HIS A 255 10.36 -31.75 -18.20
CA HIS A 255 9.28 -32.63 -17.77
C HIS A 255 7.99 -32.39 -18.60
N PRO A 256 7.98 -32.72 -19.91
CA PRO A 256 6.79 -32.49 -20.74
C PRO A 256 5.61 -33.29 -20.19
N ALA A 257 4.47 -32.61 -20.05
CA ALA A 257 3.28 -33.13 -19.40
C ALA A 257 2.86 -34.51 -19.92
N GLY A 258 2.53 -35.42 -18.99
CA GLY A 258 1.85 -36.67 -19.30
C GLY A 258 0.44 -36.42 -19.87
N PRO A 259 -0.19 -37.43 -20.50
CA PRO A 259 -1.40 -37.28 -21.33
C PRO A 259 -2.66 -36.71 -20.64
N ASP A 260 -2.65 -36.51 -19.32
CA ASP A 260 -3.81 -36.05 -18.54
C ASP A 260 -3.99 -34.52 -18.51
N ASP A 261 -3.04 -33.73 -19.01
CA ASP A 261 -3.08 -32.26 -18.97
C ASP A 261 -3.89 -31.62 -20.12
N ARG A 262 -4.55 -32.44 -20.98
CA ARG A 262 -5.33 -31.95 -22.14
C ARG A 262 -6.82 -31.70 -21.86
N THR A 263 -7.32 -31.95 -20.67
CA THR A 263 -8.76 -31.85 -20.34
C THR A 263 -9.20 -30.46 -19.85
N GLY A 264 -8.27 -29.53 -19.57
CA GLY A 264 -8.60 -28.19 -19.06
C GLY A 264 -8.92 -27.11 -20.10
N SER A 265 -8.93 -27.43 -21.40
CA SER A 265 -9.18 -26.45 -22.47
C SER A 265 -10.39 -26.81 -23.32
N ARG A 266 -11.56 -26.89 -22.68
CA ARG A 266 -12.86 -26.67 -23.35
C ARG A 266 -13.76 -25.93 -22.37
N ASP A 267 -14.02 -24.67 -22.71
CA ASP A 267 -15.16 -23.84 -22.31
C ASP A 267 -14.76 -22.49 -21.70
N CYS A 268 -14.33 -21.58 -22.57
CA CYS A 268 -14.71 -20.17 -22.51
C CYS A 268 -14.90 -19.68 -23.95
N ARG A 269 -16.16 -19.64 -24.37
CA ARG A 269 -16.64 -18.86 -25.50
C ARG A 269 -17.61 -17.82 -24.95
#